data_AF-A0A2U1K532-F1
#
_entry.id   AF-A0A2U1K532-F1
#
_cell.length_a   1.000
_cell.length_b   1.000
_cell.length_c   1.000
_cell.angle_alpha   90.00
_cell.angle_beta   90.00
_cell.angle_gamma   90.00
#
_symmetry.space_group_name_H-M   'P 1'
#
loop_
_entity.id
_entity.type
_entity.pdbx_description
1 polymer ?
#
loop_
_entity_poly.entity_id
_entity_poly.type
_entity_poly.pdbx_seq_one_letter_code
_entity_poly.pdbx_strand_id
1 'polypeptide(L)'
;MNIPQIRMESKFARIGIAHEPPVQEMEQPKAELSIQQPPAELTIERIPGKLTIDQVQAWEEMNLKSPFRLTEEFAQTGYHDWLNGMGRIAEQGDELMRIENGGNPIADQAKENSENPLYEFNIGWIPSPFSVKINYTPGKIEIQSKVNKPIIEANPNKPVHRYRPGKVNIYVERLNSLAIDFVNRKV
;
A
#
# COMPACT_ATOMS: atom_id res chain seq x y z
N MET A 1 -47.24 -118.10 3.37
CA MET A 1 -45.81 -118.48 3.29
C MET A 1 -44.99 -117.27 3.73
N ASN A 2 -44.09 -117.39 4.71
CA ASN A 2 -43.32 -116.22 5.19
C ASN A 2 -42.12 -115.99 4.28
N ILE A 3 -42.08 -114.86 3.56
CA ILE A 3 -40.91 -114.44 2.77
C ILE A 3 -40.21 -113.33 3.56
N PRO A 4 -38.94 -113.52 3.96
CA PRO A 4 -38.19 -112.47 4.65
C PRO A 4 -37.87 -111.32 3.68
N GLN A 5 -38.12 -110.08 4.10
CA GLN A 5 -37.77 -108.87 3.35
C GLN A 5 -36.67 -108.08 4.08
N ILE A 6 -35.62 -107.70 3.34
CA ILE A 6 -34.57 -106.81 3.86
C ILE A 6 -35.04 -105.36 3.72
N ARG A 7 -34.98 -104.60 4.82
CA ARG A 7 -35.20 -103.16 4.84
C ARG A 7 -33.91 -102.47 5.23
N MET A 8 -33.49 -101.50 4.42
CA MET A 8 -32.33 -100.67 4.71
C MET A 8 -32.76 -99.24 4.95
N GLU A 9 -32.28 -98.64 6.04
CA GLU A 9 -32.38 -97.21 6.31
C GLU A 9 -30.98 -96.62 6.32
N SER A 10 -30.68 -95.78 5.34
CA SER A 10 -29.40 -95.10 5.21
C SER A 10 -29.51 -93.65 5.63
N LYS A 11 -28.57 -93.20 6.45
CA LYS A 11 -28.35 -91.79 6.78
C LYS A 11 -27.02 -91.38 6.19
N PHE A 12 -27.06 -90.45 5.23
CA PHE A 12 -25.84 -89.91 4.62
C PHE A 12 -25.04 -89.07 5.60
N ALA A 13 -23.72 -89.11 5.42
CA ALA A 13 -22.79 -88.25 6.13
C ALA A 13 -23.06 -86.79 5.75
N ARG A 14 -22.92 -85.89 6.72
CA ARG A 14 -23.07 -84.45 6.53
C ARG A 14 -21.78 -83.77 6.97
N ILE A 15 -21.22 -82.97 6.09
CA ILE A 15 -20.02 -82.17 6.36
C ILE A 15 -20.46 -80.75 6.66
N GLY A 16 -19.99 -80.22 7.79
CA GLY A 16 -20.13 -78.82 8.17
C GLY A 16 -18.93 -78.01 7.72
N ILE A 17 -19.17 -76.76 7.35
CA ILE A 17 -18.12 -75.78 7.05
C ILE A 17 -18.35 -74.59 7.97
N ALA A 18 -17.40 -74.33 8.87
CA ALA A 18 -17.34 -73.10 9.63
C ALA A 18 -16.33 -72.16 8.96
N HIS A 19 -16.75 -70.94 8.67
CA HIS A 19 -15.95 -69.95 7.97
C HIS A 19 -15.88 -68.64 8.77
N GLU A 20 -14.66 -68.20 9.04
CA GLU A 20 -14.33 -66.88 9.57
C GLU A 20 -13.81 -66.02 8.41
N PRO A 21 -14.53 -64.96 7.99
CA PRO A 21 -14.11 -64.12 6.87
C PRO A 21 -12.81 -63.38 7.19
N PRO A 22 -11.94 -63.15 6.18
CA PRO A 22 -10.78 -62.28 6.36
C PRO A 22 -11.23 -60.84 6.64
N VAL A 23 -10.43 -60.12 7.41
CA VAL A 23 -10.65 -58.69 7.71
C VAL A 23 -9.43 -57.90 7.23
N GLN A 24 -9.70 -56.84 6.47
CA GLN A 24 -8.68 -55.94 5.95
C GLN A 24 -8.92 -54.54 6.49
N GLU A 25 -7.94 -53.99 7.22
CA GLU A 25 -7.98 -52.64 7.77
C GLU A 25 -6.84 -51.84 7.12
N MET A 26 -7.20 -50.75 6.43
CA MET A 26 -6.25 -49.83 5.81
C MET A 26 -6.45 -48.43 6.36
N GLU A 27 -5.36 -47.82 6.82
CA GLU A 27 -5.33 -46.45 7.30
C GLU A 27 -4.25 -45.68 6.55
N GLN A 28 -4.57 -44.49 6.05
CA GLN A 28 -3.60 -43.59 5.42
C GLN A 28 -3.41 -42.37 6.31
N PRO A 29 -2.34 -42.32 7.12
CA PRO A 29 -2.01 -41.13 7.88
C PRO A 29 -1.75 -39.95 6.95
N LYS A 30 -2.11 -38.74 7.40
CA LYS A 30 -1.83 -37.50 6.66
C LYS A 30 -0.32 -37.27 6.56
N ALA A 31 0.12 -36.57 5.52
CA ALA A 31 1.50 -36.11 5.41
C ALA A 31 1.82 -35.06 6.48
N GLU A 32 3.07 -35.05 6.97
CA GLU A 32 3.58 -33.97 7.80
C GLU A 32 3.96 -32.80 6.90
N LEU A 33 3.41 -31.62 7.19
CA LEU A 33 3.64 -30.41 6.41
C LEU A 33 4.33 -29.37 7.28
N SER A 34 5.48 -28.87 6.83
CA SER A 34 6.15 -27.69 7.36
C SER A 34 6.04 -26.58 6.32
N ILE A 35 5.30 -25.52 6.65
CA ILE A 35 5.07 -24.38 5.77
C ILE A 35 5.64 -23.14 6.44
N GLN A 36 6.59 -22.49 5.78
CA GLN A 36 7.18 -21.24 6.23
C GLN A 36 7.01 -20.17 5.16
N GLN A 37 6.53 -18.98 5.55
CA GLN A 37 6.39 -17.84 4.66
C GLN A 37 7.39 -16.75 5.09
N PRO A 38 8.54 -16.63 4.41
CA PRO A 38 9.45 -15.51 4.66
C PRO A 38 8.75 -14.18 4.36
N PRO A 39 8.98 -13.12 5.16
CA PRO A 39 8.40 -11.81 4.92
C PRO A 39 8.93 -11.23 3.59
N ALA A 40 8.15 -10.35 2.97
CA ALA A 40 8.60 -9.61 1.79
C ALA A 40 9.68 -8.59 2.14
N GLU A 41 10.62 -8.38 1.24
CA GLU A 41 11.63 -7.32 1.35
C GLU A 41 11.05 -6.03 0.75
N LEU A 42 11.09 -4.93 1.51
CA LEU A 42 10.64 -3.62 1.08
C LEU A 42 11.82 -2.66 1.03
N THR A 43 12.02 -2.03 -0.12
CA THR A 43 12.96 -0.92 -0.28
C THR A 43 12.15 0.34 -0.52
N ILE A 44 12.29 1.30 0.39
CA ILE A 44 11.55 2.58 0.35
C ILE A 44 12.57 3.70 0.20
N GLU A 45 12.55 4.37 -0.95
CA GLU A 45 13.34 5.57 -1.19
C GLU A 45 12.43 6.80 -1.10
N ARG A 46 12.86 7.78 -0.30
CA ARG A 46 12.07 8.99 -0.05
C ARG A 46 12.90 10.23 -0.29
N ILE A 47 12.42 11.06 -1.22
CA ILE A 47 12.88 12.43 -1.42
C ILE A 47 11.88 13.34 -0.71
N PRO A 48 12.26 14.04 0.37
CA PRO A 48 11.34 14.94 1.07
C PRO A 48 10.95 16.11 0.16
N GLY A 49 9.71 16.60 0.34
CA GLY A 49 9.29 17.84 -0.30
C GLY A 49 10.04 19.04 0.29
N LYS A 50 10.19 20.09 -0.51
CA LYS A 50 10.87 21.33 -0.14
C LYS A 50 9.91 22.51 -0.25
N LEU A 51 9.75 23.25 0.84
CA LEU A 51 9.04 24.52 0.87
C LEU A 51 10.06 25.66 0.92
N THR A 52 9.99 26.55 -0.05
CA THR A 52 10.80 27.76 -0.11
C THR A 52 9.88 28.96 0.02
N ILE A 53 10.14 29.81 1.01
CA ILE A 53 9.38 31.04 1.25
C ILE A 53 10.37 32.20 1.12
N ASP A 54 10.16 33.04 0.11
CA ASP A 54 10.91 34.28 -0.07
C ASP A 54 10.05 35.45 0.42
N GLN A 55 10.61 36.22 1.36
CA GLN A 55 9.94 37.35 2.00
C GLN A 55 10.71 38.66 1.78
N VAL A 56 11.76 38.69 0.95
CA VAL A 56 12.62 39.87 0.81
C VAL A 56 11.78 41.12 0.51
N GLN A 57 10.89 41.06 -0.49
CA GLN A 57 10.00 42.17 -0.84
C GLN A 57 9.15 42.65 0.35
N ALA A 58 8.52 41.72 1.08
CA ALA A 58 7.66 42.08 2.22
C ALA A 58 8.42 42.83 3.31
N TRP A 59 9.65 42.40 3.61
CA TRP A 59 10.50 43.06 4.59
C TRP A 59 10.99 44.42 4.09
N GLU A 60 11.37 44.52 2.83
CA GLU A 60 11.77 45.79 2.22
C GLU A 60 10.64 46.84 2.28
N GLU A 61 9.40 46.44 1.97
CA GLU A 61 8.23 47.32 2.04
C GLU A 61 7.91 47.77 3.47
N MET A 62 8.22 46.94 4.47
CA MET A 62 8.14 47.29 5.90
C MET A 62 9.32 48.15 6.39
N ASN A 63 10.14 48.68 5.48
CA ASN A 63 11.35 49.45 5.75
C ASN A 63 12.43 48.64 6.51
N LEU A 64 12.39 47.31 6.42
CA LEU A 64 13.39 46.39 6.96
C LEU A 64 14.38 45.99 5.85
N LYS A 65 14.90 47.00 5.16
CA LYS A 65 15.83 46.85 4.04
C LYS A 65 17.26 46.63 4.56
N SER A 66 18.09 45.95 3.76
CA SER A 66 19.53 45.88 4.06
C SER A 66 20.19 47.25 3.89
N PRO A 67 21.31 47.54 4.60
CA PRO A 67 22.03 48.81 4.44
C PRO A 67 22.48 49.09 3.00
N PHE A 68 22.88 48.05 2.26
CA PHE A 68 23.25 48.17 0.85
C PHE A 68 22.07 48.59 -0.02
N ARG A 69 20.91 47.97 0.18
CA ARG A 69 19.69 48.31 -0.55
C ARG A 69 19.23 49.73 -0.28
N LEU A 70 19.26 50.15 0.98
CA LEU A 70 18.98 51.53 1.38
C LEU A 70 19.94 52.52 0.72
N THR A 71 21.23 52.20 0.69
CA THR A 71 22.25 53.07 0.11
C THR A 71 22.02 53.26 -1.40
N GLU A 72 21.72 52.17 -2.11
CA GLU A 72 21.39 52.21 -3.55
C GLU A 72 20.14 53.07 -3.82
N GLU A 73 19.08 52.87 -3.05
CA GLU A 73 17.82 53.62 -3.19
C GLU A 73 18.00 55.11 -2.90
N PHE A 74 18.73 55.46 -1.84
CA PHE A 74 19.03 56.87 -1.53
C PHE A 74 19.95 57.51 -2.56
N ALA A 75 20.93 56.76 -3.10
CA ALA A 75 21.79 57.26 -4.16
C ALA A 75 20.98 57.54 -5.44
N GLN A 76 20.06 56.65 -5.81
CA GLN A 76 19.20 56.83 -6.96
C GLN A 76 18.23 58.01 -6.76
N THR A 77 17.60 58.10 -5.59
CA THR A 77 16.69 59.21 -5.24
C THR A 77 17.42 60.55 -5.27
N GLY A 78 18.58 60.64 -4.60
CA GLY A 78 19.38 61.87 -4.59
C GLY A 78 19.88 62.28 -5.96
N TYR A 79 20.21 61.32 -6.83
CA TYR A 79 20.58 61.62 -8.22
C TYR A 79 19.39 62.19 -9.02
N HIS A 80 18.20 61.63 -8.85
CA HIS A 80 16.99 62.13 -9.49
C HIS A 80 16.62 63.54 -9.00
N ASP A 81 16.68 63.76 -7.67
CA ASP A 81 16.43 65.07 -7.07
C ASP A 81 17.42 66.13 -7.57
N TRP A 82 18.69 65.74 -7.75
CA TRP A 82 19.71 66.61 -8.33
C TRP A 82 19.41 66.98 -9.78
N LEU A 83 19.03 66.01 -10.62
CA LEU A 83 18.63 66.26 -12.01
C LEU A 83 17.40 67.18 -12.09
N ASN A 84 16.37 66.91 -11.28
CA ASN A 84 15.17 67.74 -11.19
C ASN A 84 15.51 69.17 -10.73
N GLY A 85 16.39 69.30 -9.75
CA GLY A 85 16.89 70.59 -9.26
C GLY A 85 17.66 71.37 -10.33
N MET A 86 18.50 70.69 -11.12
CA MET A 86 19.20 71.33 -12.24
C MET A 86 18.24 71.81 -13.33
N GLY A 87 17.25 70.98 -13.69
CA GLY A 87 16.21 71.34 -14.66
C GLY A 87 15.44 72.58 -14.21
N ARG A 88 14.99 72.58 -12.95
CA ARG A 88 14.31 73.72 -12.33
C ARG A 88 15.15 74.99 -12.36
N ILE A 89 16.43 74.93 -11.99
CA ILE A 89 17.32 76.10 -12.02
C ILE A 89 17.53 76.62 -13.44
N ALA A 90 17.68 75.72 -14.43
CA ALA A 90 17.84 76.11 -15.83
C ALA A 90 16.57 76.81 -16.36
N GLU A 91 15.39 76.23 -16.11
CA GLU A 91 14.10 76.80 -16.51
C GLU A 91 13.86 78.17 -15.86
N GLN A 92 14.07 78.27 -14.54
CA GLN A 92 13.94 79.53 -13.81
C GLN A 92 14.97 80.58 -14.28
N GLY A 93 16.16 80.15 -14.70
CA GLY A 93 17.17 81.01 -15.33
C GLY A 93 16.75 81.54 -16.70
N ASP A 94 16.18 80.67 -17.55
CA ASP A 94 15.66 81.04 -18.87
C ASP A 94 14.50 82.03 -18.77
N GLU A 95 13.61 81.88 -17.77
CA GLU A 95 12.54 82.83 -17.47
C GLU A 95 13.07 84.22 -17.07
N LEU A 96 14.11 84.26 -16.22
CA LEU A 96 14.73 85.51 -15.79
C LEU A 96 15.47 86.21 -16.93
N MET A 97 16.06 85.45 -17.85
CA MET A 97 16.69 86.00 -19.05
C MET A 97 15.65 86.64 -19.99
N ARG A 98 14.41 86.13 -19.97
CA ARG A 98 13.30 86.55 -20.82
C ARG A 98 12.28 87.45 -20.12
N ILE A 99 12.73 88.22 -19.14
CA ILE A 99 11.86 89.10 -18.33
C ILE A 99 11.13 90.15 -19.18
N GLU A 100 11.62 90.44 -20.39
CA GLU A 100 10.99 91.33 -21.36
C GLU A 100 9.67 90.80 -21.94
N ASN A 101 9.39 89.49 -21.84
CA ASN A 101 8.15 88.89 -22.32
C ASN A 101 6.92 89.23 -21.46
N GLY A 102 7.09 90.06 -20.42
CA GLY A 102 6.04 90.45 -19.48
C GLY A 102 5.84 89.43 -18.35
N GLY A 103 5.07 89.81 -17.33
CA GLY A 103 4.86 88.99 -16.12
C GLY A 103 5.78 89.37 -14.95
N ASN A 104 5.82 88.51 -13.92
CA ASN A 104 6.68 88.69 -12.74
C ASN A 104 7.34 87.35 -12.34
N PRO A 105 8.39 86.92 -13.06
CA PRO A 105 8.99 85.59 -12.89
C PRO A 105 9.49 85.35 -11.45
N ILE A 106 9.97 86.38 -10.74
CA ILE A 106 10.40 86.24 -9.35
C ILE A 106 9.23 85.87 -8.43
N ALA A 107 8.06 86.51 -8.63
CA ALA A 107 6.87 86.22 -7.82
C ALA A 107 6.29 84.84 -8.16
N ASP A 108 6.28 84.47 -9.44
CA ASP A 108 5.77 83.17 -9.90
C ASP A 108 6.66 82.01 -9.40
N GLN A 109 7.99 82.14 -9.52
CA GLN A 109 8.95 81.19 -8.95
C GLN A 109 8.86 81.11 -7.43
N ALA A 110 8.70 82.24 -6.73
CA ALA A 110 8.52 82.24 -5.28
C ALA A 110 7.26 81.48 -4.87
N LYS A 111 6.16 81.63 -5.63
CA LYS A 111 4.92 80.87 -5.41
C LYS A 111 5.15 79.38 -5.62
N GLU A 112 5.70 78.97 -6.76
CA GLU A 112 5.95 77.56 -7.08
C GLU A 112 6.92 76.89 -6.09
N ASN A 113 8.02 77.56 -5.73
CA ASN A 113 9.00 77.02 -4.79
C ASN A 113 8.50 77.01 -3.32
N SER A 114 7.43 77.75 -3.00
CA SER A 114 6.86 77.80 -1.63
C SER A 114 5.62 76.94 -1.46
N GLU A 115 4.94 76.58 -2.54
CA GLU A 115 3.80 75.69 -2.52
C GLU A 115 4.25 74.23 -2.42
N ASN A 116 3.73 73.53 -1.43
CA ASN A 116 3.88 72.08 -1.40
C ASN A 116 3.10 71.48 -2.57
N PRO A 117 3.61 70.41 -3.21
CA PRO A 117 2.84 69.69 -4.20
C PRO A 117 1.55 69.17 -3.56
N LEU A 118 0.49 69.08 -4.36
CA LEU A 118 -0.73 68.40 -3.96
C LEU A 118 -0.40 66.92 -3.76
N TYR A 119 -0.39 66.48 -2.50
CA TYR A 119 -0.21 65.08 -2.18
C TYR A 119 -1.49 64.32 -2.49
N GLU A 120 -1.43 63.39 -3.44
CA GLU A 120 -2.48 62.42 -3.64
C GLU A 120 -2.52 61.46 -2.44
N PHE A 121 -3.68 61.37 -1.78
CA PHE A 121 -3.89 60.40 -0.71
C PHE A 121 -4.40 59.09 -1.28
N ASN A 122 -3.75 57.98 -0.93
CA ASN A 122 -4.19 56.65 -1.29
C ASN A 122 -4.07 55.69 -0.09
N ILE A 123 -4.90 54.64 -0.08
CA ILE A 123 -4.84 53.58 0.93
C ILE A 123 -3.97 52.44 0.38
N GLY A 124 -2.78 52.29 0.95
CA GLY A 124 -1.87 51.19 0.66
C GLY A 124 -1.87 50.13 1.76
N TRP A 125 -1.60 48.87 1.39
CA TRP A 125 -1.34 47.79 2.32
C TRP A 125 0.16 47.52 2.37
N ILE A 126 0.73 47.57 3.58
CA ILE A 126 2.15 47.29 3.81
C ILE A 126 2.26 46.11 4.79
N PRO A 127 2.90 44.99 4.41
CA PRO A 127 3.41 44.70 3.07
C PRO A 127 2.26 44.45 2.07
N SER A 128 2.56 44.64 0.79
CA SER A 128 1.63 44.48 -0.32
C SER A 128 1.14 43.03 -0.43
N PRO A 129 -0.08 42.80 -0.93
CA PRO A 129 -0.56 41.46 -1.23
C PRO A 129 0.41 40.75 -2.18
N PHE A 130 0.69 39.47 -1.91
CA PHE A 130 1.60 38.64 -2.71
C PHE A 130 3.08 39.07 -2.68
N SER A 131 3.50 39.93 -1.74
CA SER A 131 4.92 40.24 -1.47
C SER A 131 5.73 39.03 -0.97
N VAL A 132 5.06 38.05 -0.36
CA VAL A 132 5.66 36.77 0.02
C VAL A 132 5.51 35.77 -1.13
N LYS A 133 6.65 35.28 -1.67
CA LYS A 133 6.65 34.27 -2.74
C LYS A 133 6.83 32.88 -2.14
N ILE A 134 5.84 32.02 -2.35
CA ILE A 134 5.83 30.65 -1.83
C ILE A 134 6.04 29.70 -3.00
N ASN A 135 7.06 28.86 -2.91
CA ASN A 135 7.35 27.81 -3.87
C ASN A 135 7.43 26.47 -3.15
N TYR A 136 6.63 25.50 -3.60
CA TYR A 136 6.63 24.15 -3.05
C TYR A 136 7.07 23.14 -4.10
N THR A 137 8.11 22.38 -3.80
CA THR A 137 8.53 21.22 -4.58
C THR A 137 8.02 19.96 -3.87
N PRO A 138 7.07 19.22 -4.45
CA PRO A 138 6.57 17.98 -3.86
C PRO A 138 7.68 16.96 -3.65
N GLY A 139 7.56 16.18 -2.57
CA GLY A 139 8.43 15.03 -2.35
C GLY A 139 8.09 13.87 -3.29
N LYS A 140 9.03 12.94 -3.44
CA LYS A 140 8.84 11.70 -4.20
C LYS A 140 9.06 10.51 -3.29
N ILE A 141 8.23 9.49 -3.44
CA ILE A 141 8.36 8.20 -2.74
C ILE A 141 8.39 7.11 -3.79
N GLU A 142 9.42 6.27 -3.75
CA GLU A 142 9.51 5.05 -4.54
C GLU A 142 9.51 3.86 -3.60
N ILE A 143 8.58 2.92 -3.83
CA ILE A 143 8.43 1.71 -3.03
C ILE A 143 8.64 0.53 -3.95
N GLN A 144 9.67 -0.26 -3.67
CA GLN A 144 9.93 -1.52 -4.34
C GLN A 144 9.66 -2.66 -3.36
N SER A 145 8.86 -3.63 -3.80
CA SER A 145 8.53 -4.82 -3.03
C SER A 145 9.02 -6.06 -3.73
N LYS A 146 9.77 -6.89 -3.01
CA LYS A 146 10.21 -8.20 -3.46
C LYS A 146 9.55 -9.26 -2.60
N VAL A 147 8.66 -10.02 -3.23
CA VAL A 147 7.89 -11.09 -2.58
C VAL A 147 8.73 -12.35 -2.50
N ASN A 148 8.84 -12.91 -1.31
CA ASN A 148 9.52 -14.19 -1.08
C ASN A 148 8.51 -15.35 -1.18
N LYS A 149 8.91 -16.43 -1.87
CA LYS A 149 8.05 -17.62 -2.03
C LYS A 149 7.94 -18.38 -0.71
N PRO A 150 6.79 -19.03 -0.44
CA PRO A 150 6.68 -19.93 0.70
C PRO A 150 7.60 -21.14 0.51
N ILE A 151 8.21 -21.56 1.61
CA ILE A 151 9.00 -22.79 1.70
C ILE A 151 8.05 -23.86 2.27
N ILE A 152 7.78 -24.88 1.47
CA ILE A 152 6.85 -25.96 1.81
C ILE A 152 7.62 -27.27 1.77
N GLU A 153 7.75 -27.92 2.92
CA GLU A 153 8.31 -29.26 3.05
C GLU A 153 7.17 -30.23 3.40
N ALA A 154 7.02 -31.28 2.61
CA ALA A 154 5.97 -32.28 2.77
C ALA A 154 6.58 -33.66 2.90
N ASN A 155 6.39 -34.30 4.06
CA ASN A 155 6.84 -35.65 4.34
C ASN A 155 5.65 -36.60 4.30
N PRO A 156 5.50 -37.42 3.23
CA PRO A 156 4.37 -38.33 3.11
C PRO A 156 4.51 -39.53 4.05
N ASN A 157 3.45 -39.83 4.80
CA ASN A 157 3.38 -41.01 5.64
C ASN A 157 2.90 -42.23 4.85
N LYS A 158 3.50 -43.39 5.10
CA LYS A 158 3.12 -44.65 4.43
C LYS A 158 1.76 -45.16 4.92
N PRO A 159 0.95 -45.81 4.06
CA PRO A 159 -0.28 -46.45 4.49
C PRO A 159 0.02 -47.59 5.47
N VAL A 160 -0.79 -47.68 6.53
CA VAL A 160 -0.76 -48.77 7.50
C VAL A 160 -1.82 -49.77 7.07
N HIS A 161 -1.39 -50.99 6.77
CA HIS A 161 -2.27 -52.06 6.32
C HIS A 161 -2.18 -53.24 7.31
N ARG A 162 -3.31 -53.58 7.94
CA ARG A 162 -3.44 -54.75 8.81
C ARG A 162 -4.39 -55.75 8.16
N TYR A 163 -3.88 -56.96 7.93
CA TYR A 163 -4.65 -58.05 7.35
C TYR A 163 -4.77 -59.19 8.36
N ARG A 164 -6.01 -59.62 8.62
CA ARG A 164 -6.31 -60.82 9.38
C ARG A 164 -6.83 -61.88 8.41
N PRO A 165 -6.06 -62.95 8.15
CA PRO A 165 -6.51 -64.00 7.25
C PRO A 165 -7.74 -64.69 7.82
N GLY A 166 -8.68 -65.01 6.93
CA GLY A 166 -9.84 -65.83 7.28
C GLY A 166 -9.45 -67.27 7.55
N LYS A 167 -10.32 -67.99 8.27
CA LYS A 167 -10.11 -69.40 8.62
C LYS A 167 -11.31 -70.22 8.19
N VAL A 168 -11.03 -71.34 7.51
CA VAL A 168 -12.06 -72.32 7.13
C VAL A 168 -11.79 -73.61 7.89
N ASN A 169 -12.79 -74.06 8.66
CA ASN A 169 -12.75 -75.32 9.37
C ASN A 169 -13.82 -76.25 8.78
N ILE A 170 -13.39 -77.36 8.21
CA ILE A 170 -14.26 -78.40 7.66
C ILE A 170 -14.32 -79.54 8.67
N TYR A 171 -15.52 -79.97 9.05
CA TYR A 171 -15.69 -81.05 10.02
C TYR A 171 -16.88 -81.95 9.65
N VAL A 172 -16.86 -83.19 10.14
CA VAL A 172 -17.97 -84.13 9.95
C VAL A 172 -19.04 -83.81 10.98
N GLU A 173 -20.15 -83.23 10.54
CA GLU A 173 -21.29 -82.90 11.41
C GLU A 173 -22.11 -84.14 11.76
N ARG A 174 -22.21 -85.09 10.83
CA ARG A 174 -22.84 -86.39 11.07
C ARG A 174 -22.14 -87.47 10.26
N LEU A 175 -21.72 -88.54 10.91
CA LEU A 175 -21.19 -89.72 10.23
C LEU A 175 -22.32 -90.45 9.49
N ASN A 176 -22.01 -91.10 8.37
CA ASN A 176 -22.97 -91.95 7.70
C ASN A 176 -23.29 -93.19 8.56
N SER A 177 -24.54 -93.63 8.53
CA SER A 177 -24.94 -94.90 9.12
C SER A 177 -25.92 -95.63 8.21
N LEU A 178 -25.87 -96.96 8.26
CA LEU A 178 -26.76 -97.84 7.51
C LEU A 178 -27.31 -98.88 8.49
N ALA A 179 -28.61 -98.82 8.75
CA ALA A 179 -29.31 -99.84 9.52
C ALA A 179 -29.96 -100.83 8.55
N ILE A 180 -29.78 -102.12 8.79
CA ILE A 180 -30.31 -103.20 7.96
C ILE A 180 -31.13 -104.12 8.87
N ASP A 181 -32.43 -104.19 8.62
CA ASP A 181 -33.37 -105.01 9.38
C ASP A 181 -34.05 -106.04 8.47
N PHE A 182 -34.48 -107.16 9.07
CA PHE A 182 -35.23 -108.21 8.39
C PHE A 182 -36.66 -108.25 8.94
N VAL A 183 -37.63 -107.98 8.09
CA VAL A 183 -39.05 -107.99 8.48
C VAL A 183 -39.76 -109.15 7.79
N ASN A 184 -40.36 -110.03 8.59
CA ASN A 184 -41.17 -111.12 8.08
C ASN A 184 -42.61 -110.63 7.85
N ARG A 185 -42.97 -110.44 6.59
CA ARG A 185 -44.34 -110.04 6.21
C ARG A 185 -45.16 -111.30 5.93
N LYS A 186 -46.26 -111.49 6.66
CA LYS A 186 -47.26 -112.53 6.34
C LYS A 186 -48.07 -112.04 5.14
N VAL A 187 -48.03 -112.80 4.04
CA VAL A 187 -48.93 -112.70 2.89
C VAL A 187 -49.98 -113.78 3.01
#